data_AF-A0AAV9GHA7-F1
#
_entry.id   AF-A0AAV9GHA7-F1
#
_cell.length_a   1.000
_cell.length_b   1.000
_cell.length_c   1.000
_cell.angle_alpha   90.00
_cell.angle_beta   90.00
_cell.angle_gamma   90.00
#
_symmetry.space_group_name_H-M   'P 1'
#
loop_
_entity.id
_entity.type
_entity.pdbx_description
1 polymer ?
#
loop_
_entity_poly.entity_id
_entity_poly.type
_entity_poly.pdbx_seq_one_letter_code
_entity_poly.pdbx_strand_id
1 'polypeptide(L)'
;MQLGAQFEHQESFATQASIGLDLDSPKDPTAVAKQKLKEMDVDLREASRKPFEGPEFYIPNNSLDSIMTRDAIRTVLPCITPEDMPDDSLDELARDVHGRRVENNSQEIRFRKILAVLVLIGKAETILDFLKAGVTDAELPLKILGESRLFRLAFSTSDKPIRLFRNWEPRHIENFAARQWETLAPFFSRGTKEQSWVHRYDLVWRHPLPFEIIPEDETVKTAGIGNASSGTTSSTSSLDSMRGGNSRLWKVRIHHAHHNLPSYRRLATADRATFKNEVNILTRLNKCNDPHLVKLLLTMEIVDRPGKHHSAYFLIFPLADGNLRQFWKLESPQQGDVHKATYPRWVAKQFYGLVWALCKLHDLNQREAHSLTDHGDDQQSGAGDPFYGIHGDIKPENLLWYKDWIGPAGHQSCPGIIPPKDSVPFGVLQLADFGISKLHHTATRSNNNMRRSTKTYAPPEAELRLPGVSVLARPRRFRDRSN
;
A
#
# COMPACT_ATOMS: atom_id res chain seq x y z
N MET A 1 77.90 -10.85 1.41
CA MET A 1 76.44 -11.09 1.37
C MET A 1 75.78 -9.71 1.42
N GLN A 2 75.60 -9.03 0.28
CA GLN A 2 74.37 -8.99 -0.54
C GLN A 2 73.13 -8.68 0.32
N LEU A 3 72.36 -7.60 0.15
CA LEU A 3 72.09 -6.74 -1.01
C LEU A 3 71.82 -5.29 -0.56
N GLY A 4 72.32 -4.32 -1.32
CA GLY A 4 71.88 -2.92 -1.33
C GLY A 4 71.95 -2.40 -2.77
N ALA A 5 70.82 -1.96 -3.33
CA ALA A 5 70.71 -1.33 -4.64
C ALA A 5 70.02 0.02 -4.40
N GLN A 6 70.75 1.13 -4.44
CA GLN A 6 71.09 1.97 -5.60
C GLN A 6 69.90 2.76 -6.15
N PHE A 7 70.01 4.07 -5.91
CA PHE A 7 69.25 5.19 -6.40
C PHE A 7 69.83 5.69 -7.75
N GLU A 8 69.00 6.47 -8.44
CA GLU A 8 69.31 7.54 -9.43
C GLU A 8 69.20 7.29 -10.94
N HIS A 9 68.31 8.13 -11.50
CA HIS A 9 68.35 8.90 -12.74
C HIS A 9 68.58 8.20 -14.09
N GLN A 10 67.49 8.14 -14.88
CA GLN A 10 67.55 8.32 -16.32
C GLN A 10 66.52 9.39 -16.76
N GLU A 11 67.04 10.48 -17.30
CA GLU A 11 66.33 11.41 -18.16
C GLU A 11 65.98 10.71 -19.49
N SER A 12 64.77 10.92 -19.99
CA SER A 12 64.47 10.67 -21.40
C SER A 12 63.70 11.84 -22.00
N PHE A 13 64.32 12.44 -23.01
CA PHE A 13 63.75 13.40 -23.95
C PHE A 13 62.41 12.90 -24.52
N ALA A 14 61.37 13.74 -24.45
CA ALA A 14 60.17 13.58 -25.25
C ALA A 14 59.78 14.93 -25.86
N THR A 15 59.93 14.98 -27.17
CA THR A 15 59.64 16.06 -28.10
C THR A 15 58.19 16.53 -27.99
N GLN A 16 57.97 17.82 -27.76
CA GLN A 16 56.66 18.47 -27.89
C GLN A 16 56.21 18.45 -29.35
N ALA A 17 55.26 17.58 -29.67
CA ALA A 17 54.43 17.70 -30.86
C ALA A 17 53.03 18.18 -30.41
N SER A 18 52.85 19.50 -30.45
CA SER A 18 51.58 20.17 -30.20
C SER A 18 50.62 19.91 -31.37
N ILE A 19 49.89 18.80 -31.32
CA ILE A 19 48.70 18.62 -32.15
C ILE A 19 47.56 19.28 -31.37
N GLY A 20 47.19 20.48 -31.80
CA GLY A 20 45.97 21.14 -31.36
C GLY A 20 44.78 20.25 -31.70
N LEU A 21 44.26 19.55 -30.69
CA LEU A 21 42.95 18.94 -30.75
C LEU A 21 41.93 20.07 -30.58
N ASP A 22 41.38 20.47 -31.72
CA ASP A 22 40.23 21.34 -31.83
C ASP A 22 39.06 20.70 -31.06
N LEU A 23 38.78 21.22 -29.86
CA LEU A 23 37.84 20.64 -28.89
C LEU A 23 36.42 21.21 -29.01
N ASP A 24 36.11 21.98 -30.05
CA ASP A 24 34.79 22.63 -30.23
C ASP A 24 34.20 22.43 -31.64
N SER A 25 34.15 21.18 -32.11
CA SER A 25 33.14 20.83 -33.13
C SER A 25 31.78 20.69 -32.46
N PRO A 26 30.70 21.35 -32.95
CA PRO A 26 29.37 21.15 -32.42
C PRO A 26 29.01 19.67 -32.55
N LYS A 27 28.83 18.98 -31.42
CA LYS A 27 28.41 17.57 -31.40
C LYS A 27 27.15 17.46 -32.25
N ASP A 28 27.18 16.63 -33.28
CA ASP A 28 26.01 16.32 -34.13
C ASP A 28 24.79 16.08 -33.23
N PRO A 29 23.74 16.94 -33.29
CA PRO A 29 22.56 16.83 -32.44
C PRO A 29 21.92 15.43 -32.50
N THR A 30 22.03 14.76 -33.64
CA THR A 30 21.53 13.40 -33.84
C THR A 30 22.34 12.37 -33.04
N ALA A 31 23.66 12.51 -33.00
CA ALA A 31 24.54 11.66 -32.19
C ALA A 31 24.28 11.85 -30.69
N VAL A 32 24.07 13.10 -30.26
CA VAL A 32 23.71 13.43 -28.87
C VAL A 32 22.37 12.79 -28.50
N ALA A 33 21.35 12.93 -29.35
CA ALA A 33 20.03 12.35 -29.13
C ALA A 33 20.07 10.82 -29.04
N LYS A 34 20.80 10.15 -29.95
CA LYS A 34 20.98 8.69 -29.92
C LYS A 34 21.73 8.21 -28.67
N GLN A 35 22.74 8.95 -28.25
CA GLN A 35 23.48 8.65 -27.03
C GLN A 35 22.57 8.79 -25.80
N LYS A 36 21.78 9.87 -25.72
CA LYS A 36 20.84 10.08 -24.61
C LYS A 36 19.76 9.00 -24.54
N LEU A 37 19.27 8.53 -25.70
CA LEU A 37 18.30 7.46 -25.76
C LEU A 37 18.86 6.12 -25.22
N LYS A 38 20.13 5.83 -25.49
CA LYS A 38 20.82 4.65 -24.93
C LYS A 38 21.03 4.77 -23.42
N GLU A 39 21.42 5.95 -22.94
CA GLU A 39 21.52 6.22 -21.50
C GLU A 39 20.18 6.00 -20.80
N MET A 40 19.09 6.51 -21.38
CA MET A 40 17.75 6.29 -20.81
C MET A 40 17.37 4.80 -20.75
N ASP A 41 17.70 3.98 -21.77
CA ASP A 41 17.45 2.54 -21.71
C ASP A 41 18.25 1.86 -20.57
N VAL A 42 19.53 2.19 -20.43
CA VAL A 42 20.38 1.67 -19.35
C VAL A 42 19.84 2.10 -17.99
N ASP A 43 19.55 3.38 -17.80
CA ASP A 43 19.05 3.94 -16.55
C ASP A 43 17.71 3.30 -16.12
N LEU A 44 16.79 3.08 -17.07
CA LEU A 44 15.51 2.40 -16.78
C LEU A 44 15.73 0.95 -16.34
N ARG A 45 16.65 0.23 -16.97
CA ARG A 45 16.99 -1.16 -16.62
C ARG A 45 17.67 -1.25 -15.26
N GLU A 46 18.59 -0.33 -14.96
CA GLU A 46 19.28 -0.28 -13.66
C GLU A 46 18.34 0.14 -12.52
N ALA A 47 17.41 1.05 -12.80
CA ALA A 47 16.39 1.48 -11.84
C ALA A 47 15.34 0.41 -11.54
N SER A 48 15.15 -0.54 -12.47
CA SER A 48 14.13 -1.58 -12.34
C SER A 48 14.36 -2.44 -11.09
N ARG A 49 13.29 -2.62 -10.31
CA ARG A 49 13.28 -3.40 -9.07
C ARG A 49 12.42 -4.63 -9.24
N LYS A 50 12.88 -5.76 -8.68
CA LYS A 50 12.05 -6.95 -8.57
C LYS A 50 11.17 -6.82 -7.32
N PRO A 51 9.83 -6.88 -7.44
CA PRO A 51 8.96 -6.84 -6.27
C PRO A 51 9.11 -8.12 -5.45
N PHE A 52 8.78 -8.06 -4.17
CA PHE A 52 8.77 -9.26 -3.32
C PHE A 52 7.77 -10.32 -3.83
N GLU A 53 6.59 -9.86 -4.25
CA GLU A 53 5.55 -10.68 -4.86
C GLU A 53 5.17 -10.11 -6.21
N GLY A 54 5.14 -10.99 -7.20
CA GLY A 54 4.76 -10.64 -8.57
C GLY A 54 5.78 -11.16 -9.58
N PRO A 55 5.34 -11.38 -10.82
CA PRO A 55 6.22 -11.87 -11.87
C PRO A 55 7.04 -10.75 -12.53
N GLU A 56 6.53 -9.52 -12.54
CA GLU A 56 7.10 -8.42 -13.31
C GLU A 56 8.03 -7.55 -12.45
N PHE A 57 9.11 -7.05 -13.06
CA PHE A 57 9.86 -5.93 -12.49
C PHE A 57 8.97 -4.67 -12.45
N TYR A 58 9.38 -3.66 -11.69
CA TYR A 58 8.81 -2.33 -11.79
C TYR A 58 9.87 -1.25 -11.73
N ILE A 59 9.59 -0.12 -12.37
CA ILE A 59 10.40 1.08 -12.33
C ILE A 59 9.78 2.00 -11.28
N PRO A 60 10.50 2.34 -10.20
CA PRO A 60 10.01 3.27 -9.21
C PRO A 60 9.61 4.61 -9.81
N ASN A 61 8.51 5.21 -9.34
CA ASN A 61 8.00 6.48 -9.91
C ASN A 61 9.05 7.60 -9.86
N ASN A 62 9.83 7.71 -8.78
CA ASN A 62 10.88 8.73 -8.66
C ASN A 62 11.99 8.53 -9.69
N SER A 63 12.37 7.27 -9.97
CA SER A 63 13.35 6.95 -11.00
C SER A 63 12.80 7.25 -12.38
N LEU A 64 11.54 6.88 -12.65
CA LEU A 64 10.86 7.23 -13.90
C LEU A 64 10.83 8.75 -14.10
N ASP A 65 10.45 9.50 -13.05
CA ASP A 65 10.42 10.96 -13.07
C ASP A 65 11.80 11.59 -13.29
N SER A 66 12.86 11.02 -12.71
CA SER A 66 14.23 11.53 -12.87
C SER A 66 14.85 11.21 -14.23
N ILE A 67 14.42 10.12 -14.88
CA ILE A 67 14.93 9.71 -16.20
C ILE A 67 14.13 10.40 -17.31
N MET A 68 12.80 10.45 -17.18
CA MET A 68 11.86 11.01 -18.15
C MET A 68 11.58 12.49 -17.90
N THR A 69 12.64 13.29 -17.68
CA THR A 69 12.51 14.74 -17.55
C THR A 69 12.16 15.38 -18.88
N ARG A 70 11.53 16.57 -18.85
CA ARG A 70 11.22 17.31 -20.08
C ARG A 70 12.46 17.53 -20.94
N ASP A 71 13.58 17.87 -20.32
CA ASP A 71 14.82 18.17 -21.03
C ASP A 71 15.44 16.89 -21.63
N ALA A 72 15.38 15.74 -20.93
CA ALA A 72 15.81 14.46 -21.46
C ALA A 72 14.94 14.03 -22.65
N ILE A 73 13.62 14.19 -22.55
CA ILE A 73 12.68 13.94 -23.65
C ILE A 73 13.00 14.83 -24.84
N ARG A 74 13.13 16.15 -24.62
CA ARG A 74 13.48 17.11 -25.68
C ARG A 74 14.80 16.78 -26.37
N THR A 75 15.79 16.29 -25.62
CA THR A 75 17.09 15.86 -26.17
C THR A 75 16.96 14.66 -27.10
N VAL A 76 16.05 13.72 -26.82
CA VAL A 76 15.88 12.52 -27.67
C VAL A 76 14.92 12.74 -28.84
N LEU A 77 14.02 13.73 -28.78
CA LEU A 77 13.04 13.98 -29.85
C LEU A 77 13.65 14.05 -31.26
N PRO A 78 14.77 14.75 -31.51
CA PRO A 78 15.35 14.84 -32.86
C PRO A 78 15.71 13.49 -33.51
N CYS A 79 15.99 12.43 -32.73
CA CYS A 79 16.30 11.11 -33.28
C CYS A 79 15.06 10.20 -33.44
N ILE A 80 13.90 10.63 -32.94
CA ILE A 80 12.64 9.87 -32.96
C ILE A 80 11.50 10.60 -33.70
N THR A 81 11.72 11.84 -34.15
CA THR A 81 10.82 12.62 -34.99
C THR A 81 11.40 12.81 -36.39
N PRO A 82 10.60 13.25 -37.39
CA PRO A 82 11.12 13.62 -38.71
C PRO A 82 12.21 14.70 -38.63
N GLU A 83 13.23 14.60 -39.49
CA GLU A 83 14.44 15.45 -39.50
C GLU A 83 14.15 16.96 -39.63
N ASP A 84 13.07 17.33 -40.34
CA ASP A 84 12.72 18.73 -40.64
C ASP A 84 11.75 19.37 -39.61
N MET A 85 11.57 18.78 -38.43
CA MET A 85 10.65 19.32 -37.44
C MET A 85 11.20 20.62 -36.80
N PRO A 86 10.45 21.74 -36.81
CA PRO A 86 10.89 22.98 -36.19
C PRO A 86 11.14 22.84 -34.69
N ASP A 87 12.13 23.58 -34.16
CA ASP A 87 12.49 23.51 -32.73
C ASP A 87 11.32 23.82 -31.79
N ASP A 88 10.48 24.82 -32.12
CA ASP A 88 9.28 25.14 -31.33
C ASP A 88 8.31 23.94 -31.26
N SER A 89 8.18 23.19 -32.35
CA SER A 89 7.34 21.98 -32.38
C SER A 89 7.92 20.85 -31.54
N LEU A 90 9.24 20.73 -31.48
CA LEU A 90 9.93 19.78 -30.59
C LEU A 90 9.72 20.16 -29.11
N ASP A 91 9.76 21.44 -28.77
CA ASP A 91 9.47 21.90 -27.41
C ASP A 91 8.02 21.65 -26.99
N GLU A 92 7.07 21.89 -27.90
CA GLU A 92 5.67 21.55 -27.66
C GLU A 92 5.45 20.05 -27.49
N LEU A 93 6.10 19.24 -28.32
CA LEU A 93 6.03 17.79 -28.25
C LEU A 93 6.66 17.26 -26.95
N ALA A 94 7.79 17.83 -26.52
CA ALA A 94 8.43 17.46 -25.25
C ALA A 94 7.51 17.78 -24.07
N ARG A 95 6.82 18.91 -24.12
CA ARG A 95 5.79 19.28 -23.13
C ARG A 95 4.63 18.29 -23.13
N ASP A 96 4.16 17.85 -24.31
CA ASP A 96 3.03 16.92 -24.42
C ASP A 96 3.38 15.51 -23.93
N VAL A 97 4.57 15.02 -24.29
CA VAL A 97 5.06 13.72 -23.83
C VAL A 97 5.29 13.73 -22.32
N HIS A 98 5.93 14.79 -21.79
CA HIS A 98 6.22 14.91 -20.37
C HIS A 98 4.95 15.06 -19.53
N GLY A 99 4.06 15.96 -19.95
CA GLY A 99 2.77 16.20 -19.30
C GLY A 99 2.28 17.62 -19.49
N ARG A 100 1.09 17.77 -20.10
CA ARG A 100 0.39 19.05 -20.21
C ARG A 100 -0.92 18.99 -19.43
N ARG A 101 -1.15 19.98 -18.57
CA ARG A 101 -2.49 20.23 -17.99
C ARG A 101 -3.36 20.90 -19.04
N VAL A 102 -4.53 20.32 -19.30
CA VAL A 102 -5.52 20.90 -20.21
C VAL A 102 -6.32 21.93 -19.42
N GLU A 103 -6.39 23.17 -19.88
CA GLU A 103 -6.96 24.32 -19.14
C GLU A 103 -8.43 24.14 -18.70
N ASN A 104 -9.14 23.18 -19.28
CA ASN A 104 -10.55 22.88 -18.99
C ASN A 104 -10.81 21.48 -18.40
N ASN A 105 -9.77 20.70 -18.08
CA ASN A 105 -9.92 19.36 -17.50
C ASN A 105 -8.87 19.15 -16.39
N SER A 106 -9.28 18.56 -15.27
CA SER A 106 -8.38 18.23 -14.15
C SER A 106 -7.40 17.11 -14.49
N GLN A 107 -7.54 16.48 -15.67
CA GLN A 107 -6.70 15.38 -16.12
C GLN A 107 -5.50 15.88 -16.94
N GLU A 108 -4.32 15.44 -16.51
CA GLU A 108 -3.05 15.72 -17.17
C GLU A 108 -2.75 14.62 -18.19
N ILE A 109 -2.60 15.00 -19.46
CA ILE A 109 -2.25 14.07 -20.53
C ILE A 109 -0.75 13.87 -20.48
N ARG A 110 -0.30 12.61 -20.38
CA ARG A 110 1.11 12.23 -20.28
C ARG A 110 1.40 10.97 -21.10
N PHE A 111 2.62 10.86 -21.59
CA PHE A 111 3.11 9.70 -22.34
C PHE A 111 4.45 9.18 -21.81
N ARG A 112 4.83 9.53 -20.57
CA ARG A 112 6.14 9.18 -19.99
C ARG A 112 6.27 7.67 -19.75
N LYS A 113 5.20 7.01 -19.30
CA LYS A 113 5.19 5.56 -19.13
C LYS A 113 5.26 4.86 -20.47
N ILE A 114 4.48 5.32 -21.44
CA ILE A 114 4.53 4.79 -22.80
C ILE A 114 5.93 4.96 -23.38
N LEU A 115 6.52 6.15 -23.32
CA LEU A 115 7.88 6.39 -23.81
C LEU A 115 8.89 5.48 -23.12
N ALA A 116 8.81 5.31 -21.80
CA ALA A 116 9.68 4.37 -21.07
C ALA A 116 9.58 2.94 -21.61
N VAL A 117 8.35 2.45 -21.85
CA VAL A 117 8.12 1.13 -22.46
C VAL A 117 8.74 1.08 -23.87
N LEU A 118 8.53 2.12 -24.68
CA LEU A 118 9.07 2.20 -26.04
C LEU A 118 10.60 2.21 -26.06
N VAL A 119 11.25 2.93 -25.14
CA VAL A 119 12.70 2.92 -24.96
C VAL A 119 13.18 1.50 -24.66
N LEU A 120 12.57 0.83 -23.68
CA LEU A 120 12.96 -0.53 -23.25
C LEU A 120 12.80 -1.61 -24.32
N ILE A 121 11.89 -1.40 -25.28
CA ILE A 121 11.68 -2.31 -26.42
C ILE A 121 12.37 -1.86 -27.71
N GLY A 122 13.11 -0.75 -27.67
CA GLY A 122 13.81 -0.18 -28.83
C GLY A 122 12.87 0.32 -29.93
N LYS A 123 11.75 0.95 -29.56
CA LYS A 123 10.75 1.53 -30.49
C LYS A 123 10.36 2.98 -30.17
N ALA A 124 11.27 3.77 -29.60
CA ALA A 124 10.99 5.16 -29.19
C ALA A 124 10.50 6.05 -30.35
N GLU A 125 10.89 5.75 -31.60
CA GLU A 125 10.42 6.39 -32.84
C GLU A 125 8.90 6.33 -33.04
N THR A 126 8.23 5.39 -32.40
CA THR A 126 6.77 5.22 -32.55
C THR A 126 5.95 6.10 -31.61
N ILE A 127 6.58 6.92 -30.76
CA ILE A 127 5.87 7.77 -29.78
C ILE A 127 4.83 8.67 -30.44
N LEU A 128 5.13 9.22 -31.63
CA LEU A 128 4.21 10.05 -32.40
C LEU A 128 2.91 9.32 -32.77
N ASP A 129 2.96 8.00 -32.98
CA ASP A 129 1.77 7.21 -33.29
C ASP A 129 0.85 7.06 -32.08
N PHE A 130 1.41 7.01 -30.86
CA PHE A 130 0.63 7.00 -29.61
C PHE A 130 -0.06 8.34 -29.39
N LEU A 131 0.64 9.46 -29.64
CA LEU A 131 0.03 10.79 -29.58
C LEU A 131 -1.12 10.94 -30.58
N LYS A 132 -0.90 10.57 -31.85
CA LYS A 132 -1.93 10.62 -32.90
C LYS A 132 -3.12 9.72 -32.61
N ALA A 133 -2.88 8.56 -32.00
CA ALA A 133 -3.93 7.61 -31.65
C ALA A 133 -4.64 7.95 -30.34
N GLY A 134 -4.17 8.95 -29.58
CA GLY A 134 -4.72 9.32 -28.27
C GLY A 134 -4.56 8.22 -27.22
N VAL A 135 -3.52 7.39 -27.31
CA VAL A 135 -3.22 6.36 -26.32
C VAL A 135 -2.25 6.95 -25.32
N THR A 136 -2.73 7.39 -24.16
CA THR A 136 -1.94 8.06 -23.12
C THR A 136 -1.55 7.08 -22.01
N ASP A 137 -0.74 7.55 -21.05
CA ASP A 137 -0.36 6.75 -19.88
C ASP A 137 -1.57 6.29 -19.04
N ALA A 138 -2.71 6.99 -19.12
CA ALA A 138 -3.94 6.66 -18.39
C ALA A 138 -4.67 5.42 -18.93
N GLU A 139 -4.42 5.06 -20.19
CA GLU A 139 -5.05 3.94 -20.88
C GLU A 139 -4.31 2.62 -20.63
N LEU A 140 -3.11 2.68 -20.04
CA LEU A 140 -2.38 1.50 -19.60
C LEU A 140 -3.04 0.88 -18.36
N PRO A 141 -3.11 -0.46 -18.24
CA PRO A 141 -2.61 -1.43 -19.20
C PRO A 141 -3.58 -1.66 -20.38
N LEU A 142 -3.01 -1.78 -21.58
CA LEU A 142 -3.74 -2.26 -22.76
C LEU A 142 -4.02 -3.76 -22.59
N LYS A 143 -5.28 -4.15 -22.80
CA LYS A 143 -5.71 -5.55 -22.68
C LYS A 143 -5.34 -6.35 -23.93
N ILE A 144 -5.14 -7.64 -23.71
CA ILE A 144 -4.84 -8.62 -24.76
C ILE A 144 -6.16 -9.17 -25.33
N LEU A 145 -6.29 -9.16 -26.66
CA LEU A 145 -7.38 -9.79 -27.41
C LEU A 145 -6.85 -11.00 -28.18
N GLY A 146 -7.29 -12.18 -27.77
CA GLY A 146 -6.89 -13.48 -28.34
C GLY A 146 -6.07 -14.33 -27.39
N GLU A 147 -6.05 -15.64 -27.64
CA GLU A 147 -5.41 -16.63 -26.77
C GLU A 147 -4.04 -17.12 -27.30
N SER A 148 -3.73 -16.83 -28.56
CA SER A 148 -2.45 -17.20 -29.19
C SER A 148 -1.45 -16.05 -29.13
N ARG A 149 -0.19 -16.33 -29.51
CA ARG A 149 0.86 -15.31 -29.67
C ARG A 149 0.61 -14.29 -30.79
N LEU A 150 -0.43 -14.47 -31.60
CA LEU A 150 -0.88 -13.50 -32.61
C LEU A 150 -1.96 -12.55 -32.09
N PHE A 151 -2.01 -12.35 -30.77
CA PHE A 151 -2.98 -11.49 -30.14
C PHE A 151 -2.85 -10.01 -30.57
N ARG A 152 -3.92 -9.24 -30.34
CA ARG A 152 -3.94 -7.79 -30.55
C ARG A 152 -4.11 -7.06 -29.22
N LEU A 153 -3.75 -5.78 -29.18
CA LEU A 153 -3.96 -4.91 -28.03
C LEU A 153 -5.21 -4.05 -28.22
N ALA A 154 -5.96 -3.85 -27.13
CA ALA A 154 -7.13 -2.99 -27.07
C ALA A 154 -7.18 -2.20 -25.77
N PHE A 155 -8.00 -1.14 -25.75
CA PHE A 155 -8.30 -0.43 -24.52
C PHE A 155 -9.06 -1.35 -23.54
N SER A 156 -8.90 -1.12 -22.24
CA SER A 156 -9.65 -1.86 -21.21
C SER A 156 -11.16 -1.85 -21.46
N THR A 157 -11.69 -0.71 -21.93
CA THR A 157 -13.11 -0.43 -22.17
C THR A 157 -13.64 -0.86 -23.54
N SER A 158 -12.81 -1.38 -24.44
CA SER A 158 -13.20 -1.66 -25.84
C SER A 158 -12.67 -3.00 -26.32
N ASP A 159 -13.49 -3.79 -27.02
CA ASP A 159 -13.03 -5.03 -27.67
C ASP A 159 -12.53 -4.81 -29.10
N LYS A 160 -12.32 -3.56 -29.51
CA LYS A 160 -11.75 -3.23 -30.82
C LYS A 160 -10.22 -3.10 -30.71
N PRO A 161 -9.45 -3.79 -31.58
CA PRO A 161 -8.01 -3.62 -31.65
C PRO A 161 -7.60 -2.16 -31.92
N ILE A 162 -6.57 -1.70 -31.21
CA ILE A 162 -5.99 -0.38 -31.44
C ILE A 162 -5.22 -0.42 -32.76
N ARG A 163 -5.57 0.50 -33.68
CA ARG A 163 -5.03 0.52 -35.04
C ARG A 163 -3.53 0.78 -35.11
N LEU A 164 -2.95 1.48 -34.14
CA LEU A 164 -1.51 1.81 -34.12
C LEU A 164 -0.61 0.56 -34.17
N PHE A 165 -1.05 -0.55 -33.56
CA PHE A 165 -0.29 -1.80 -33.54
C PHE A 165 -0.49 -2.68 -34.80
N ARG A 166 -1.28 -2.22 -35.80
CA ARG A 166 -1.61 -3.05 -36.97
C ARG A 166 -0.38 -3.51 -37.74
N ASN A 167 0.61 -2.63 -37.85
CA ASN A 167 1.85 -2.84 -38.60
C ASN A 167 3.01 -3.31 -37.71
N TRP A 168 2.77 -3.53 -36.42
CA TRP A 168 3.79 -4.03 -35.52
C TRP A 168 3.95 -5.54 -35.70
N GLU A 169 5.20 -6.00 -35.76
CA GLU A 169 5.49 -7.43 -35.71
C GLU A 169 5.02 -8.02 -34.37
N PRO A 170 4.52 -9.27 -34.34
CA PRO A 170 3.99 -9.90 -33.12
C PRO A 170 4.94 -9.80 -31.91
N ARG A 171 6.26 -9.99 -32.11
CA ARG A 171 7.26 -9.86 -31.04
C ARG A 171 7.27 -8.51 -30.35
N HIS A 172 7.02 -7.42 -31.08
CA HIS A 172 7.00 -6.07 -30.51
C HIS A 172 5.71 -5.83 -29.72
N ILE A 173 4.60 -6.41 -30.19
CA ILE A 173 3.31 -6.39 -29.46
C ILE A 173 3.45 -7.18 -28.15
N GLU A 174 4.06 -8.38 -28.20
CA GLU A 174 4.35 -9.19 -27.01
C GLU A 174 5.23 -8.43 -26.01
N ASN A 175 6.33 -7.84 -26.48
CA ASN A 175 7.24 -7.07 -25.64
C ASN A 175 6.55 -5.86 -25.01
N PHE A 176 5.78 -5.07 -25.77
CA PHE A 176 5.02 -3.94 -25.22
C PHE A 176 3.98 -4.42 -24.18
N ALA A 177 3.23 -5.47 -24.51
CA ALA A 177 2.18 -6.02 -23.66
C ALA A 177 2.73 -6.54 -22.31
N ALA A 178 3.97 -7.02 -22.30
CA ALA A 178 4.68 -7.42 -21.10
C ALA A 178 5.28 -6.23 -20.35
N ARG A 179 6.09 -5.41 -21.03
CA ARG A 179 6.85 -4.30 -20.44
C ARG A 179 6.00 -3.17 -19.88
N GLN A 180 4.78 -2.95 -20.40
CA GLN A 180 3.88 -1.92 -19.85
C GLN A 180 3.70 -2.05 -18.33
N TRP A 181 3.67 -3.27 -17.80
CA TRP A 181 3.49 -3.53 -16.38
C TRP A 181 4.63 -3.01 -15.51
N GLU A 182 5.84 -2.87 -16.06
CA GLU A 182 6.99 -2.30 -15.34
C GLU A 182 6.74 -0.84 -14.91
N THR A 183 5.82 -0.13 -15.58
CA THR A 183 5.47 1.27 -15.27
C THR A 183 4.16 1.42 -14.47
N LEU A 184 3.54 0.30 -14.07
CA LEU A 184 2.20 0.25 -13.48
C LEU A 184 2.20 -0.14 -12.00
N ALA A 185 3.35 -0.05 -11.32
CA ALA A 185 3.37 -0.15 -9.86
C ALA A 185 2.45 0.93 -9.25
N PRO A 186 1.48 0.55 -8.40
CA PRO A 186 0.50 1.49 -7.84
C PRO A 186 1.15 2.52 -6.93
N PHE A 187 0.50 3.69 -6.79
CA PHE A 187 0.82 4.67 -5.76
C PHE A 187 -0.24 4.60 -4.65
N PHE A 188 0.20 4.30 -3.43
CA PHE A 188 -0.65 4.13 -2.27
C PHE A 188 -0.77 5.44 -1.48
N SER A 189 -1.97 6.02 -1.49
CA SER A 189 -2.27 7.25 -0.78
C SER A 189 -3.20 6.99 0.40
N ARG A 190 -3.06 7.80 1.45
CA ARG A 190 -4.01 7.78 2.54
C ARG A 190 -5.34 8.40 2.09
N GLY A 191 -6.44 7.81 2.54
CA GLY A 191 -7.76 8.40 2.40
C GLY A 191 -7.88 9.74 3.14
N THR A 192 -8.67 10.65 2.57
CA THR A 192 -9.04 11.93 3.21
C THR A 192 -10.51 11.90 3.65
N LYS A 193 -10.89 12.82 4.55
CA LYS A 193 -12.28 12.89 5.06
C LYS A 193 -13.28 13.17 3.92
N GLU A 194 -12.84 13.87 2.89
CA GLU A 194 -13.65 14.33 1.75
C GLU A 194 -13.91 13.22 0.72
N GLN A 195 -13.00 12.24 0.58
CA GLN A 195 -13.10 11.18 -0.44
C GLN A 195 -13.51 9.83 0.18
N SER A 196 -12.85 9.42 1.27
CA SER A 196 -13.15 8.24 2.09
C SER A 196 -11.99 8.09 3.08
N TRP A 197 -12.27 7.79 4.35
CA TRP A 197 -11.23 7.54 5.37
C TRP A 197 -10.33 6.32 5.06
N VAL A 198 -10.75 5.46 4.13
CA VAL A 198 -10.00 4.26 3.70
C VAL A 198 -10.06 4.16 2.19
N HIS A 199 -8.92 4.19 1.51
CA HIS A 199 -8.84 3.96 0.07
C HIS A 199 -8.88 2.48 -0.26
N ARG A 200 -9.58 2.15 -1.34
CA ARG A 200 -9.67 0.81 -1.91
C ARG A 200 -8.91 0.74 -3.23
N TYR A 201 -8.05 -0.25 -3.37
CA TYR A 201 -7.30 -0.54 -4.58
C TYR A 201 -7.77 -1.86 -5.17
N ASP A 202 -8.38 -1.79 -6.35
CA ASP A 202 -8.74 -2.97 -7.13
C ASP A 202 -7.62 -3.22 -8.15
N LEU A 203 -6.82 -4.24 -7.88
CA LEU A 203 -5.63 -4.61 -8.66
C LEU A 203 -5.82 -5.97 -9.32
N VAL A 204 -4.93 -6.28 -10.26
CA VAL A 204 -4.83 -7.61 -10.88
C VAL A 204 -3.46 -8.22 -10.60
N TRP A 205 -3.34 -9.54 -10.69
CA TRP A 205 -2.11 -10.32 -10.42
C TRP A 205 -0.84 -9.85 -11.15
N ARG A 206 -0.97 -9.07 -12.25
CA ARG A 206 0.16 -8.50 -12.99
C ARG A 206 0.66 -7.17 -12.43
N HIS A 207 -0.09 -6.49 -11.57
CA HIS A 207 0.40 -5.26 -10.95
C HIS A 207 1.61 -5.60 -10.07
N PRO A 208 2.79 -5.05 -10.36
CA PRO A 208 3.93 -5.25 -9.49
C PRO A 208 3.70 -4.46 -8.21
N LEU A 209 3.66 -5.16 -7.07
CA LEU A 209 3.48 -4.50 -5.78
C LEU A 209 4.84 -3.95 -5.33
N PRO A 210 4.98 -2.62 -5.10
CA PRO A 210 6.23 -2.01 -4.72
C PRO A 210 6.56 -2.26 -3.24
N PHE A 211 6.47 -3.51 -2.81
CA PHE A 211 6.70 -3.97 -1.44
C PHE A 211 8.08 -4.61 -1.32
N GLU A 212 8.75 -4.26 -0.24
CA GLU A 212 9.99 -4.82 0.23
C GLU A 212 9.71 -5.48 1.57
N ILE A 213 10.14 -6.73 1.76
CA ILE A 213 10.05 -7.36 3.08
C ILE A 213 11.16 -6.81 3.96
N ILE A 214 10.79 -6.44 5.17
CA ILE A 214 11.74 -6.14 6.23
C ILE A 214 12.15 -7.49 6.84
N PRO A 215 13.41 -7.94 6.70
CA PRO A 215 13.88 -9.17 7.31
C PRO A 215 13.71 -9.10 8.83
N GLU A 216 13.36 -10.22 9.47
CA GLU A 216 13.17 -10.26 10.93
C GLU A 216 14.44 -9.81 11.69
N ASP A 217 15.63 -10.02 11.13
CA ASP A 217 16.92 -9.70 11.76
C ASP A 217 17.25 -8.19 11.87
N GLU A 218 16.60 -7.30 11.12
CA GLU A 218 16.79 -5.85 11.31
C GLU A 218 16.21 -5.36 12.65
N THR A 219 15.38 -6.18 13.32
CA THR A 219 14.85 -5.88 14.65
C THR A 219 15.87 -6.07 15.78
N VAL A 220 16.99 -6.75 15.53
CA VAL A 220 18.03 -6.98 16.56
C VAL A 220 19.02 -5.79 16.68
N LYS A 221 18.96 -4.80 15.78
CA LYS A 221 19.80 -3.59 15.87
C LYS A 221 19.13 -2.39 16.54
N THR A 222 17.82 -2.44 16.83
CA THR A 222 17.14 -1.44 17.68
C THR A 222 16.76 -1.97 19.08
N ALA A 223 17.08 -3.22 19.38
CA ALA A 223 17.18 -3.72 20.74
C ALA A 223 18.37 -4.68 20.77
N GLY A 224 19.52 -4.18 21.21
CA GLY A 224 20.69 -5.02 21.37
C GLY A 224 20.38 -6.16 22.33
N ILE A 225 20.47 -7.39 21.83
CA ILE A 225 20.93 -8.57 22.56
C ILE A 225 21.53 -9.50 21.50
N GLY A 226 22.84 -9.62 21.51
CA GLY A 226 23.53 -10.78 20.95
C GLY A 226 23.41 -11.95 21.92
N ASN A 227 23.15 -13.14 21.36
CA ASN A 227 23.91 -14.37 21.58
C ASN A 227 23.05 -15.57 21.17
N ALA A 228 23.49 -16.27 20.13
CA ALA A 228 23.30 -17.72 20.05
C ALA A 228 24.42 -18.32 19.20
N SER A 229 25.29 -19.03 19.89
CA SER A 229 26.30 -19.93 19.36
C SER A 229 25.65 -21.01 18.49
N SER A 230 26.24 -21.22 17.32
CA SER A 230 26.38 -22.45 16.53
C SER A 230 25.44 -23.63 16.81
N GLY A 231 24.63 -23.97 15.81
CA GLY A 231 23.90 -25.23 15.74
C GLY A 231 23.12 -25.37 14.43
N THR A 232 23.82 -25.75 13.36
CA THR A 232 23.27 -25.98 12.02
C THR A 232 22.18 -27.05 12.06
N THR A 233 20.94 -26.70 11.72
CA THR A 233 19.94 -27.59 11.11
C THR A 233 18.75 -26.76 10.60
N SER A 234 18.59 -26.74 9.28
CA SER A 234 17.39 -26.36 8.51
C SER A 234 16.47 -25.31 9.13
N SER A 235 16.76 -24.04 8.83
CA SER A 235 15.98 -22.84 9.13
C SER A 235 14.57 -22.94 8.57
N THR A 236 13.66 -23.56 9.32
CA THR A 236 12.22 -23.34 9.17
C THR A 236 11.95 -22.09 9.98
N SER A 237 11.91 -20.96 9.29
CA SER A 237 11.79 -19.62 9.87
C SER A 237 10.62 -19.53 10.85
N SER A 238 10.85 -18.78 11.92
CA SER A 238 9.90 -18.45 12.99
C SER A 238 8.75 -17.52 12.52
N LEU A 239 8.28 -17.70 11.28
CA LEU A 239 7.13 -17.01 10.68
C LEU A 239 5.78 -17.53 11.23
N ASP A 240 5.79 -18.54 12.09
CA ASP A 240 4.59 -19.28 12.52
C ASP A 240 3.96 -18.78 13.84
N SER A 241 4.39 -17.63 14.39
CA SER A 241 3.88 -17.14 15.69
C SER A 241 2.75 -16.08 15.64
N MET A 242 2.21 -15.74 14.46
CA MET A 242 0.96 -14.93 14.37
C MET A 242 -0.06 -15.56 13.42
N ARG A 243 -0.36 -16.85 13.60
CA ARG A 243 -1.59 -17.46 13.05
C ARG A 243 -2.80 -17.06 13.91
N GLY A 244 -3.39 -15.91 13.62
CA GLY A 244 -4.82 -15.67 13.85
C GLY A 244 -5.62 -16.27 12.68
N GLY A 245 -6.82 -16.78 12.92
CA GLY A 245 -7.59 -17.62 11.97
C GLY A 245 -7.49 -17.21 10.48
N ASN A 246 -7.16 -18.18 9.61
CA ASN A 246 -7.10 -18.09 8.14
C ASN A 246 -6.33 -16.91 7.50
N SER A 247 -5.64 -16.07 8.27
CA SER A 247 -5.00 -14.84 7.78
C SER A 247 -3.50 -14.84 8.05
N ARG A 248 -2.72 -14.17 7.19
CA ARG A 248 -1.25 -14.10 7.27
C ARG A 248 -0.81 -12.65 7.45
N LEU A 249 0.02 -12.38 8.45
CA LEU A 249 0.52 -11.03 8.79
C LEU A 249 1.97 -10.85 8.38
N TRP A 250 2.27 -9.87 7.54
CA TRP A 250 3.63 -9.55 7.09
C TRP A 250 4.01 -8.11 7.40
N LYS A 251 5.24 -7.91 7.86
CA LYS A 251 5.85 -6.57 7.94
C LYS A 251 6.39 -6.22 6.55
N VAL A 252 6.06 -5.03 6.06
CA VAL A 252 6.39 -4.63 4.69
C VAL A 252 6.79 -3.16 4.67
N ARG A 253 7.72 -2.81 3.79
CA ARG A 253 8.12 -1.44 3.45
C ARG A 253 7.75 -1.17 2.00
N ILE A 254 7.07 -0.05 1.72
CA ILE A 254 6.59 0.28 0.37
C ILE A 254 7.73 1.14 -0.13
N HIS A 255 8.14 0.96 -1.38
CA HIS A 255 9.13 1.84 -1.96
C HIS A 255 8.68 3.30 -1.83
N HIS A 256 9.50 4.17 -1.24
CA HIS A 256 9.12 5.55 -0.87
C HIS A 256 8.45 6.36 -1.98
N ALA A 257 8.80 6.13 -3.24
CA ALA A 257 8.17 6.75 -4.41
C ALA A 257 6.74 6.28 -4.75
N HIS A 258 6.22 5.30 -4.02
CA HIS A 258 4.93 4.67 -4.24
C HIS A 258 3.97 4.83 -3.05
N HIS A 259 4.27 5.71 -2.09
CA HIS A 259 3.32 6.03 -1.03
C HIS A 259 3.53 7.39 -0.38
N ASN A 260 2.48 7.88 0.29
CA ASN A 260 2.57 8.94 1.29
C ASN A 260 2.12 8.46 2.69
N LEU A 261 2.24 7.14 2.92
CA LEU A 261 1.83 6.47 4.16
C LEU A 261 2.96 6.44 5.20
N PRO A 262 2.66 6.42 6.51
CA PRO A 262 3.64 6.06 7.53
C PRO A 262 4.05 4.58 7.41
N SER A 263 5.12 4.16 8.11
CA SER A 263 5.53 2.75 8.22
C SER A 263 4.36 1.83 8.57
N TYR A 264 4.27 0.67 7.92
CA TYR A 264 3.03 -0.10 7.86
C TYR A 264 3.23 -1.63 7.89
N ARG A 265 2.16 -2.36 8.19
CA ARG A 265 2.06 -3.82 8.14
C ARG A 265 0.98 -4.21 7.13
N ARG A 266 1.14 -5.38 6.55
CA ARG A 266 0.18 -6.00 5.63
C ARG A 266 -0.44 -7.23 6.27
N LEU A 267 -1.76 -7.27 6.30
CA LEU A 267 -2.55 -8.45 6.65
C LEU A 267 -3.17 -9.00 5.36
N ALA A 268 -2.88 -10.25 5.05
CA ALA A 268 -3.54 -11.00 4.00
C ALA A 268 -4.65 -11.85 4.61
N THR A 269 -5.87 -11.72 4.10
CA THR A 269 -7.04 -12.50 4.53
C THR A 269 -7.38 -13.53 3.46
N ALA A 270 -7.64 -14.78 3.85
CA ALA A 270 -7.91 -15.85 2.88
C ALA A 270 -9.37 -15.88 2.38
N ASP A 271 -10.30 -15.18 3.04
CA ASP A 271 -11.72 -15.25 2.71
C ASP A 271 -12.37 -13.86 2.54
N ARG A 272 -13.20 -13.75 1.51
CA ARG A 272 -13.89 -12.52 1.12
C ARG A 272 -14.87 -12.02 2.19
N ALA A 273 -15.48 -12.93 2.94
CA ALA A 273 -16.53 -12.58 3.90
C ALA A 273 -15.93 -11.89 5.13
N THR A 274 -14.86 -12.45 5.70
CA THR A 274 -14.04 -11.87 6.76
C THR A 274 -13.46 -10.55 6.32
N PHE A 275 -12.87 -10.48 5.12
CA PHE A 275 -12.38 -9.21 4.57
C PHE A 275 -13.49 -8.14 4.52
N LYS A 276 -14.64 -8.45 3.90
CA LYS A 276 -15.76 -7.51 3.81
C LYS A 276 -16.27 -7.08 5.18
N ASN A 277 -16.37 -8.02 6.13
CA ASN A 277 -16.81 -7.73 7.48
C ASN A 277 -15.84 -6.81 8.21
N GLU A 278 -14.56 -7.11 8.15
CA GLU A 278 -13.50 -6.34 8.80
C GLU A 278 -13.37 -4.93 8.21
N VAL A 279 -13.41 -4.79 6.87
CA VAL A 279 -13.47 -3.48 6.20
C VAL A 279 -14.70 -2.69 6.65
N ASN A 280 -15.87 -3.32 6.67
CA ASN A 280 -17.13 -2.67 7.06
C ASN A 280 -17.09 -2.12 8.50
N ILE A 281 -16.47 -2.83 9.44
CA ILE A 281 -16.31 -2.38 10.82
C ILE A 281 -15.23 -1.30 10.94
N LEU A 282 -14.04 -1.56 10.39
CA LEU A 282 -12.90 -0.66 10.50
C LEU A 282 -13.12 0.68 9.79
N THR A 283 -13.79 0.70 8.64
CA THR A 283 -14.12 1.96 7.95
C THR A 283 -15.03 2.84 8.81
N ARG A 284 -15.97 2.26 9.57
CA ARG A 284 -16.80 3.02 10.52
C ARG A 284 -16.00 3.48 11.74
N LEU A 285 -15.19 2.61 12.32
CA LEU A 285 -14.35 2.93 13.48
C LEU A 285 -13.29 3.99 13.17
N ASN A 286 -12.77 4.03 11.95
CA ASN A 286 -11.88 5.09 11.49
C ASN A 286 -12.54 6.48 11.61
N LYS A 287 -13.85 6.60 11.36
CA LYS A 287 -14.61 7.85 11.50
C LYS A 287 -14.69 8.34 12.95
N CYS A 288 -14.68 7.42 13.93
CA CYS A 288 -14.74 7.76 15.35
C CYS A 288 -13.49 8.50 15.82
N ASN A 289 -12.40 8.37 15.07
CA ASN A 289 -11.13 9.03 15.34
C ASN A 289 -10.57 8.77 16.77
N ASP A 290 -10.76 7.55 17.27
CA ASP A 290 -10.31 7.19 18.61
C ASP A 290 -8.84 6.72 18.57
N PRO A 291 -7.96 7.19 19.47
CA PRO A 291 -6.56 6.77 19.49
C PRO A 291 -6.31 5.34 19.97
N HIS A 292 -7.29 4.72 20.60
CA HIS A 292 -7.23 3.34 21.07
C HIS A 292 -7.92 2.35 20.11
N LEU A 293 -8.23 2.79 18.88
CA LEU A 293 -8.70 1.94 17.78
C LEU A 293 -7.66 1.89 16.66
N VAL A 294 -7.34 0.68 16.19
CA VAL A 294 -6.44 0.49 15.05
C VAL A 294 -6.96 1.24 13.82
N LYS A 295 -6.03 1.85 13.07
CA LYS A 295 -6.35 2.61 11.86
C LYS A 295 -6.16 1.77 10.63
N LEU A 296 -7.24 1.47 9.91
CA LEU A 296 -7.13 0.88 8.58
C LEU A 296 -6.66 1.97 7.60
N LEU A 297 -5.50 1.79 6.96
CA LEU A 297 -4.96 2.80 6.04
C LEU A 297 -5.55 2.67 4.65
N LEU A 298 -5.57 1.45 4.12
CA LEU A 298 -6.12 1.11 2.82
C LEU A 298 -6.46 -0.38 2.74
N THR A 299 -7.19 -0.74 1.69
CA THR A 299 -7.54 -2.12 1.37
C THR A 299 -7.16 -2.43 -0.07
N MET A 300 -6.74 -3.67 -0.35
CA MET A 300 -6.47 -4.12 -1.72
C MET A 300 -7.24 -5.40 -2.01
N GLU A 301 -7.90 -5.45 -3.16
CA GLU A 301 -8.38 -6.68 -3.77
C GLU A 301 -7.51 -6.94 -5.00
N ILE A 302 -6.81 -8.09 -5.03
CA ILE A 302 -5.99 -8.50 -6.17
C ILE A 302 -6.68 -9.67 -6.86
N VAL A 303 -7.24 -9.41 -8.03
CA VAL A 303 -7.87 -10.44 -8.85
C VAL A 303 -6.79 -11.32 -9.48
N ASP A 304 -6.88 -12.64 -9.27
CA ASP A 304 -5.92 -13.60 -9.83
C ASP A 304 -6.08 -13.73 -11.36
N ARG A 305 -5.28 -14.60 -11.97
CA ARG A 305 -5.25 -14.89 -13.40
C ARG A 305 -6.64 -15.24 -13.93
N PRO A 306 -6.96 -14.86 -15.18
CA PRO A 306 -8.14 -15.37 -15.87
C PRO A 306 -8.23 -16.89 -15.73
N GLY A 307 -9.40 -17.41 -15.38
CA GLY A 307 -9.64 -18.83 -15.11
C GLY A 307 -9.39 -19.29 -13.67
N LYS A 308 -8.82 -18.44 -12.80
CA LYS A 308 -8.79 -18.67 -11.35
C LYS A 308 -9.81 -17.77 -10.67
N HIS A 309 -10.74 -18.38 -9.92
CA HIS A 309 -11.87 -17.66 -9.31
C HIS A 309 -11.58 -17.08 -7.92
N HIS A 310 -10.32 -16.97 -7.50
CA HIS A 310 -9.99 -16.41 -6.19
C HIS A 310 -9.32 -15.04 -6.33
N SER A 311 -9.86 -14.04 -5.64
CA SER A 311 -9.12 -12.79 -5.38
C SER A 311 -8.36 -12.95 -4.06
N ALA A 312 -7.19 -12.33 -3.97
CA ALA A 312 -6.48 -12.14 -2.71
C ALA A 312 -6.91 -10.81 -2.08
N TYR A 313 -7.14 -10.80 -0.77
CA TYR A 313 -7.66 -9.64 -0.06
C TYR A 313 -6.68 -9.18 1.01
N PHE A 314 -6.34 -7.89 1.02
CA PHE A 314 -5.34 -7.33 1.92
C PHE A 314 -5.86 -6.10 2.66
N LEU A 315 -5.49 -6.01 3.93
CA LEU A 315 -5.71 -4.87 4.82
C LEU A 315 -4.34 -4.32 5.22
N ILE A 316 -4.17 -3.01 5.13
CA ILE A 316 -2.92 -2.33 5.47
C ILE A 316 -3.11 -1.44 6.70
N PHE A 317 -2.23 -1.60 7.69
CA PHE A 317 -2.31 -0.92 8.99
C PHE A 317 -0.98 -0.24 9.34
N PRO A 318 -0.95 0.76 10.24
CA PRO A 318 0.29 1.25 10.82
C PRO A 318 1.07 0.12 11.51
N LEU A 319 2.39 0.14 11.35
CA LEU A 319 3.29 -0.82 11.99
C LEU A 319 3.38 -0.52 13.49
N ALA A 320 2.79 -1.40 14.31
CA ALA A 320 2.97 -1.36 15.76
C ALA A 320 4.40 -1.76 16.16
N ASP A 321 4.88 -1.28 17.31
CA ASP A 321 6.14 -1.70 17.92
C ASP A 321 6.02 -3.11 18.51
N GLY A 322 4.84 -3.45 19.01
CA GLY A 322 4.52 -4.79 19.49
C GLY A 322 3.03 -4.97 19.79
N ASN A 323 2.70 -6.03 20.51
CA ASN A 323 1.41 -6.18 21.20
C ASN A 323 1.60 -6.10 22.72
N LEU A 324 0.52 -6.06 23.49
CA LEU A 324 0.58 -5.92 24.95
C LEU A 324 1.37 -7.06 25.62
N ARG A 325 1.30 -8.28 25.07
CA ARG A 325 2.11 -9.40 25.59
C ARG A 325 3.61 -9.16 25.39
N GLN A 326 4.01 -8.63 24.24
CA GLN A 326 5.40 -8.27 23.97
C GLN A 326 5.85 -7.09 24.83
N PHE A 327 4.99 -6.08 24.98
CA PHE A 327 5.24 -4.96 25.88
C PHE A 327 5.53 -5.42 27.32
N TRP A 328 4.74 -6.31 27.90
CA TRP A 328 4.99 -6.84 29.25
C TRP A 328 6.34 -7.56 29.39
N LYS A 329 6.83 -8.20 28.33
CA LYS A 329 8.14 -8.84 28.32
C LYS A 329 9.28 -7.82 28.29
N LEU A 330 9.10 -6.70 27.58
CA LEU A 330 10.13 -5.67 27.39
C LEU A 330 10.18 -4.70 28.58
N GLU A 331 9.02 -4.22 29.02
CA GLU A 331 8.84 -3.12 29.98
C GLU A 331 8.41 -3.65 31.37
N SER A 332 9.02 -4.78 31.78
CA SER A 332 8.67 -5.43 33.04
C SER A 332 8.87 -4.47 34.24
N PRO A 333 7.91 -4.37 35.19
CA PRO A 333 7.90 -3.38 36.29
C PRO A 333 9.07 -3.42 37.28
N GLN A 334 10.07 -4.27 37.06
CA GLN A 334 11.25 -4.41 37.89
C GLN A 334 12.29 -3.31 37.65
N GLN A 335 12.09 -2.43 36.65
CA GLN A 335 13.02 -1.38 36.27
C GLN A 335 12.87 -0.08 37.10
N GLY A 336 13.41 -0.02 38.31
CA GLY A 336 13.63 1.24 39.06
C GLY A 336 12.37 1.96 39.60
N ASP A 337 12.58 3.00 40.42
CA ASP A 337 11.50 3.62 41.22
C ASP A 337 10.62 4.61 40.45
N VAL A 338 11.15 5.31 39.43
CA VAL A 338 10.36 6.21 38.57
C VAL A 338 9.35 5.43 37.71
N HIS A 339 9.72 4.22 37.28
CA HIS A 339 8.85 3.33 36.53
C HIS A 339 7.66 2.86 37.39
N LYS A 340 7.91 2.52 38.66
CA LYS A 340 6.86 2.10 39.61
C LYS A 340 5.82 3.19 39.86
N ALA A 341 6.21 4.47 39.87
CA ALA A 341 5.28 5.58 40.11
C ALA A 341 4.43 5.94 38.87
N THR A 342 4.97 5.76 37.67
CA THR A 342 4.34 6.21 36.42
C THR A 342 3.57 5.10 35.70
N TYR A 343 4.03 3.85 35.81
CA TYR A 343 3.44 2.70 35.13
C TYR A 343 1.97 2.42 35.52
N PRO A 344 1.57 2.38 36.80
CA PRO A 344 0.16 2.15 37.16
C PRO A 344 -0.78 3.23 36.62
N ARG A 345 -0.34 4.50 36.64
CA ARG A 345 -1.09 5.62 36.08
C ARG A 345 -1.20 5.50 34.56
N TRP A 346 -0.15 5.09 33.87
CA TRP A 346 -0.19 4.84 32.43
C TRP A 346 -1.18 3.70 32.10
N VAL A 347 -1.09 2.57 32.80
CA VAL A 347 -2.02 1.43 32.63
C VAL A 347 -3.46 1.90 32.78
N ALA A 348 -3.79 2.60 33.87
CA ALA A 348 -5.14 3.10 34.11
C ALA A 348 -5.65 4.00 32.96
N LYS A 349 -4.80 4.88 32.41
CA LYS A 349 -5.13 5.71 31.26
C LYS A 349 -5.38 4.88 29.99
N GLN A 350 -4.55 3.89 29.70
CA GLN A 350 -4.72 3.04 28.52
C GLN A 350 -6.02 2.23 28.59
N PHE A 351 -6.32 1.63 29.75
CA PHE A 351 -7.56 0.86 29.91
C PHE A 351 -8.80 1.74 29.87
N TYR A 352 -8.75 2.95 30.44
CA TYR A 352 -9.84 3.93 30.28
C TYR A 352 -10.09 4.24 28.80
N GLY A 353 -9.03 4.49 28.03
CA GLY A 353 -9.13 4.73 26.59
C GLY A 353 -9.63 3.53 25.79
N LEU A 354 -9.17 2.32 26.11
CA LEU A 354 -9.65 1.08 25.48
C LEU A 354 -11.14 0.82 25.78
N VAL A 355 -11.59 1.09 27.00
CA VAL A 355 -13.03 1.01 27.35
C VAL A 355 -13.83 2.02 26.54
N TRP A 356 -13.33 3.25 26.37
CA TRP A 356 -13.98 4.25 25.55
C TRP A 356 -14.07 3.84 24.07
N ALA A 357 -12.98 3.31 23.52
CA ALA A 357 -12.94 2.73 22.18
C ALA A 357 -13.95 1.57 22.02
N LEU A 358 -14.07 0.71 23.03
CA LEU A 358 -15.05 -0.37 23.04
C LEU A 358 -16.49 0.15 23.07
N CYS A 359 -16.78 1.22 23.82
CA CYS A 359 -18.08 1.90 23.75
C CYS A 359 -18.39 2.39 22.33
N LYS A 360 -17.40 2.93 21.60
CA LYS A 360 -17.60 3.33 20.18
C LYS A 360 -17.95 2.13 19.29
N LEU A 361 -17.30 0.98 19.51
CA LEU A 361 -17.66 -0.26 18.82
C LEU A 361 -19.10 -0.69 19.14
N HIS A 362 -19.47 -0.64 20.42
CA HIS A 362 -20.81 -1.03 20.87
C HIS A 362 -21.91 -0.12 20.31
N ASP A 363 -21.63 1.17 20.10
CA ASP A 363 -22.60 2.18 19.64
C ASP A 363 -22.46 2.55 18.14
N LEU A 364 -21.79 1.71 17.35
CA LEU A 364 -21.34 2.00 15.98
C LEU A 364 -22.38 2.63 15.04
N ASN A 365 -23.68 2.36 15.22
CA ASN A 365 -24.75 2.82 14.33
C ASN A 365 -25.77 3.80 14.94
N GLN A 366 -25.63 4.23 16.20
CA GLN A 366 -26.51 5.30 16.71
C GLN A 366 -26.23 6.65 16.02
N ARG A 367 -25.01 6.86 15.50
CA ARG A 367 -24.60 8.16 14.95
C ARG A 367 -24.95 8.39 13.48
N GLU A 368 -25.07 7.35 12.65
CA GLU A 368 -25.48 7.50 11.24
C GLU A 368 -26.99 7.70 11.10
N ALA A 369 -27.80 7.19 12.03
CA ALA A 369 -29.25 7.38 12.05
C ALA A 369 -29.68 8.83 12.40
N HIS A 370 -28.86 9.57 13.14
CA HIS A 370 -29.16 10.96 13.54
C HIS A 370 -28.67 12.02 12.54
N SER A 371 -27.84 11.65 11.55
CA SER A 371 -27.36 12.60 10.52
C SER A 371 -28.27 12.70 9.29
N LEU A 372 -29.31 11.86 9.20
CA LEU A 372 -30.30 11.89 8.12
C LEU A 372 -31.62 12.59 8.50
N THR A 373 -31.72 13.11 9.73
CA THR A 373 -32.95 13.75 10.25
C THR A 373 -32.91 15.29 10.23
N ASP A 374 -31.90 15.91 9.61
CA ASP A 374 -31.75 17.39 9.60
C ASP A 374 -32.21 18.06 8.29
N HIS A 375 -32.79 17.29 7.37
CA HIS A 375 -33.53 17.82 6.23
C HIS A 375 -34.95 17.28 6.31
N GLY A 376 -35.84 18.11 6.85
CA GLY A 376 -37.26 17.82 6.89
C GLY A 376 -37.82 17.67 5.49
N ASP A 377 -38.32 16.48 5.18
CA ASP A 377 -39.71 16.31 4.75
C ASP A 377 -40.11 14.84 4.85
N ASP A 378 -41.40 14.61 5.06
CA ASP A 378 -42.03 13.31 5.29
C ASP A 378 -41.68 12.24 4.24
N GLN A 379 -41.30 11.03 4.69
CA GLN A 379 -42.06 9.80 4.40
C GLN A 379 -41.49 8.58 5.13
N GLN A 380 -42.40 7.87 5.80
CA GLN A 380 -42.23 6.60 6.48
C GLN A 380 -41.38 5.58 5.69
N SER A 381 -40.11 5.46 6.06
CA SER A 381 -39.33 4.24 5.84
C SER A 381 -38.39 4.03 7.04
N GLY A 382 -38.66 2.93 7.76
CA GLY A 382 -38.22 2.64 9.13
C GLY A 382 -36.82 3.13 9.55
N ALA A 383 -36.77 3.86 10.66
CA ALA A 383 -35.59 3.98 11.49
C ALA A 383 -35.04 2.56 11.74
N GLY A 384 -33.91 2.23 11.09
CA GLY A 384 -33.32 0.91 11.16
C GLY A 384 -32.96 0.55 12.60
N ASP A 385 -33.31 -0.68 13.00
CA ASP A 385 -33.04 -1.24 14.32
C ASP A 385 -31.55 -1.05 14.69
N PRO A 386 -31.20 -0.40 15.83
CA PRO A 386 -29.82 -0.05 16.14
C PRO A 386 -28.92 -1.29 16.15
N PHE A 387 -27.75 -1.15 15.53
CA PHE A 387 -26.75 -2.21 15.52
C PHE A 387 -25.74 -1.99 16.64
N TYR A 388 -25.43 -3.06 17.35
CA TYR A 388 -24.42 -3.13 18.39
C TYR A 388 -23.23 -3.96 17.91
N GLY A 389 -22.03 -3.41 17.99
CA GLY A 389 -20.80 -4.12 17.67
C GLY A 389 -20.28 -4.93 18.86
N ILE A 390 -19.70 -6.10 18.58
CA ILE A 390 -18.97 -6.91 19.56
C ILE A 390 -17.63 -7.31 18.93
N HIS A 391 -16.53 -7.15 19.67
CA HIS A 391 -15.20 -7.52 19.18
C HIS A 391 -15.00 -9.04 19.08
N GLY A 392 -15.33 -9.76 20.15
CA GLY A 392 -15.34 -11.23 20.21
C GLY A 392 -14.01 -11.93 20.52
N ASP A 393 -12.87 -11.21 20.59
CA ASP A 393 -11.55 -11.80 20.87
C ASP A 393 -10.58 -10.77 21.48
N ILE A 394 -11.00 -10.07 22.54
CA ILE A 394 -10.13 -9.13 23.24
C ILE A 394 -9.12 -9.93 24.07
N LYS A 395 -7.84 -9.76 23.76
CA LYS A 395 -6.71 -10.43 24.43
C LYS A 395 -5.42 -9.62 24.24
N PRO A 396 -4.36 -9.86 25.04
CA PRO A 396 -3.11 -9.12 24.93
C PRO A 396 -2.47 -9.11 23.53
N GLU A 397 -2.67 -10.17 22.75
CA GLU A 397 -2.16 -10.28 21.38
C GLU A 397 -2.88 -9.34 20.40
N ASN A 398 -4.14 -8.99 20.69
CA ASN A 398 -5.00 -8.11 19.88
C ASN A 398 -5.02 -6.66 20.38
N LEU A 399 -4.15 -6.34 21.34
CA LEU A 399 -3.88 -4.99 21.82
C LEU A 399 -2.51 -4.56 21.30
N LEU A 400 -2.49 -3.77 20.23
CA LEU A 400 -1.28 -3.29 19.59
C LEU A 400 -0.66 -2.14 20.37
N TRP A 401 0.65 -2.18 20.56
CA TRP A 401 1.42 -1.18 21.29
C TRP A 401 2.24 -0.32 20.32
N TYR A 402 2.11 1.00 20.47
CA TYR A 402 2.82 2.01 19.71
C TYR A 402 3.56 2.94 20.66
N LYS A 403 4.89 2.90 20.64
CA LYS A 403 5.76 3.72 21.50
C LYS A 403 5.65 5.20 21.16
N ASP A 404 5.72 5.53 19.87
CA ASP A 404 5.70 6.91 19.37
C ASP A 404 4.44 7.20 18.52
N TRP A 405 3.24 6.96 19.07
CA TRP A 405 2.00 7.28 18.38
C TRP A 405 1.72 8.79 18.36
N ILE A 406 1.92 9.42 17.21
CA ILE A 406 1.68 10.87 17.02
C ILE A 406 0.22 11.15 16.57
N GLY A 407 -0.54 10.10 16.27
CA GLY A 407 -1.87 10.23 15.69
C GLY A 407 -1.84 10.83 14.28
N PRO A 408 -2.96 10.85 13.56
CA PRO A 408 -3.01 11.41 12.22
C PRO A 408 -2.94 12.96 12.22
N ALA A 409 -2.21 13.56 11.27
CA ALA A 409 -2.14 15.02 11.12
C ALA A 409 -3.54 15.66 10.94
N GLY A 410 -3.74 16.86 11.52
CA GLY A 410 -5.03 17.57 11.52
C GLY A 410 -6.04 17.09 12.57
N HIS A 411 -5.62 16.21 13.48
CA HIS A 411 -6.46 15.73 14.57
C HIS A 411 -6.29 16.64 15.77
N GLN A 412 -7.31 17.43 16.08
CA GLN A 412 -7.44 17.99 17.42
C GLN A 412 -7.53 16.81 18.38
N SER A 413 -6.55 16.70 19.27
CA SER A 413 -6.57 15.76 20.38
C SER A 413 -7.92 15.89 21.08
N CYS A 414 -8.68 14.79 21.18
CA CYS A 414 -9.78 14.75 22.15
C CYS A 414 -9.16 15.10 23.52
N PRO A 415 -9.62 16.16 24.19
CA PRO A 415 -9.05 16.55 25.48
C PRO A 415 -9.09 15.36 26.44
N GLY A 416 -7.92 14.89 26.87
CA GLY A 416 -7.78 13.86 27.89
C GLY A 416 -7.51 12.42 27.45
N ILE A 417 -7.37 12.10 26.14
CA ILE A 417 -7.14 10.69 25.71
C ILE A 417 -5.79 10.43 25.02
N ILE A 418 -5.25 11.36 24.22
CA ILE A 418 -3.80 11.35 23.89
C ILE A 418 -3.20 12.58 24.54
N PRO A 419 -2.49 12.45 25.66
CA PRO A 419 -1.85 13.59 26.27
C PRO A 419 -0.56 13.89 25.45
N PRO A 420 -0.02 15.14 25.47
CA PRO A 420 1.16 15.53 24.69
C PRO A 420 2.33 14.54 24.82
N LYS A 421 3.26 14.50 23.87
CA LYS A 421 4.38 13.52 23.83
C LYS A 421 5.10 13.33 25.18
N ASP A 422 5.14 14.37 26.01
CA ASP A 422 5.70 14.38 27.38
C ASP A 422 4.85 13.65 28.45
N SER A 423 3.74 13.00 28.09
CA SER A 423 2.75 12.50 29.06
C SER A 423 2.22 11.07 28.83
N VAL A 424 2.81 10.35 27.87
CA VAL A 424 2.67 8.89 27.66
C VAL A 424 4.07 8.25 27.59
N PRO A 425 4.74 8.02 28.74
CA PRO A 425 6.12 7.51 28.77
C PRO A 425 6.29 6.12 28.13
N PHE A 426 5.19 5.38 28.01
CA PHE A 426 5.14 4.03 27.45
C PHE A 426 4.27 3.94 26.19
N GLY A 427 3.93 5.05 25.54
CA GLY A 427 3.15 5.03 24.30
C GLY A 427 1.64 4.76 24.47
N VAL A 428 1.02 4.18 23.44
CA VAL A 428 -0.44 3.98 23.31
C VAL A 428 -0.79 2.53 22.96
N LEU A 429 -1.87 2.01 23.53
CA LEU A 429 -2.48 0.72 23.17
C LEU A 429 -3.69 0.91 22.25
N GLN A 430 -3.77 0.13 21.18
CA GLN A 430 -4.90 0.12 20.24
C GLN A 430 -5.53 -1.26 20.15
N LEU A 431 -6.86 -1.30 20.18
CA LEU A 431 -7.63 -2.50 19.90
C LEU A 431 -7.59 -2.82 18.40
N ALA A 432 -7.26 -4.06 18.07
CA ALA A 432 -7.08 -4.55 16.70
C ALA A 432 -7.67 -5.96 16.53
N ASP A 433 -7.63 -6.47 15.29
CA ASP A 433 -8.18 -7.78 14.89
C ASP A 433 -9.70 -7.86 15.02
N PHE A 434 -10.38 -7.18 14.09
CA PHE A 434 -11.84 -7.17 14.02
C PHE A 434 -12.39 -8.28 13.11
N GLY A 435 -11.55 -9.22 12.68
CA GLY A 435 -11.91 -10.27 11.72
C GLY A 435 -13.10 -11.14 12.17
N ILE A 436 -13.27 -11.34 13.49
CA ILE A 436 -14.41 -12.07 14.05
C ILE A 436 -15.46 -11.19 14.73
N SER A 437 -15.31 -9.87 14.63
CA SER A 437 -16.28 -8.93 15.18
C SER A 437 -17.64 -9.07 14.51
N LYS A 438 -18.72 -8.83 15.25
CA LYS A 438 -20.09 -8.98 14.77
C LYS A 438 -20.90 -7.73 15.02
N LEU A 439 -21.79 -7.42 14.09
CA LEU A 439 -22.84 -6.41 14.25
C LEU A 439 -24.17 -7.13 14.51
N HIS A 440 -24.84 -6.76 15.58
CA HIS A 440 -26.10 -7.35 16.01
C HIS A 440 -27.20 -6.29 16.04
N HIS A 441 -28.39 -6.60 15.54
CA HIS A 441 -29.56 -5.77 15.80
C HIS A 441 -30.04 -5.95 17.24
N THR A 442 -30.85 -5.03 17.75
CA THR A 442 -31.51 -5.13 19.07
C THR A 442 -32.12 -6.52 19.31
N ALA A 443 -32.77 -7.09 18.29
CA ALA A 443 -33.42 -8.40 18.36
C ALA A 443 -32.46 -9.60 18.40
N THR A 444 -31.20 -9.46 17.99
CA THR A 444 -30.20 -10.56 17.94
C THR A 444 -29.06 -10.39 18.94
N ARG A 445 -29.12 -9.37 19.79
CA ARG A 445 -28.09 -9.03 20.80
C ARG A 445 -27.78 -10.16 21.78
N SER A 446 -28.75 -11.04 22.07
CA SER A 446 -28.64 -12.16 23.01
C SER A 446 -28.31 -13.51 22.35
N ASN A 447 -28.34 -13.62 21.02
CA ASN A 447 -28.12 -14.89 20.31
C ASN A 447 -26.65 -15.03 19.86
N ASN A 448 -25.74 -14.96 20.82
CA ASN A 448 -24.30 -14.96 20.58
C ASN A 448 -23.71 -16.37 20.61
N ASN A 449 -23.41 -16.93 19.44
CA ASN A 449 -22.43 -18.00 19.33
C ASN A 449 -21.02 -17.41 19.52
N MET A 450 -20.60 -17.24 20.78
CA MET A 450 -19.26 -16.77 21.18
C MET A 450 -18.17 -17.87 21.05
N ARG A 451 -18.47 -18.96 20.33
CA ARG A 451 -17.64 -20.17 20.18
C ARG A 451 -16.23 -19.96 19.58
N ARG A 452 -15.86 -18.72 19.24
CA ARG A 452 -14.59 -18.37 18.58
C ARG A 452 -13.65 -17.53 19.44
N SER A 453 -13.98 -17.24 20.70
CA SER A 453 -13.08 -16.51 21.62
C SER A 453 -11.95 -17.41 22.14
N THR A 454 -10.80 -16.80 22.42
CA THR A 454 -9.71 -17.48 23.15
C THR A 454 -10.17 -17.89 24.55
N LYS A 455 -10.11 -19.19 24.90
CA LYS A 455 -10.71 -19.77 26.12
C LYS A 455 -10.40 -18.99 27.41
N THR A 456 -9.13 -18.61 27.62
CA THR A 456 -8.70 -17.88 28.82
C THR A 456 -9.39 -16.53 29.01
N TYR A 457 -9.83 -15.89 27.92
CA TYR A 457 -10.51 -14.58 27.94
C TYR A 457 -12.00 -14.71 27.59
N ALA A 458 -12.51 -15.94 27.45
CA ALA A 458 -13.91 -16.19 27.18
C ALA A 458 -14.72 -15.87 28.44
N PRO A 459 -15.83 -15.13 28.31
CA PRO A 459 -16.68 -14.88 29.47
C PRO A 459 -17.47 -16.17 29.80
N PRO A 460 -17.88 -16.37 31.05
CA PRO A 460 -18.46 -17.64 31.52
C PRO A 460 -19.70 -18.07 30.73
N GLU A 461 -20.53 -17.13 30.25
CA GLU A 461 -21.69 -17.41 29.40
C GLU A 461 -21.37 -18.09 28.06
N ALA A 462 -20.11 -18.01 27.59
CA ALA A 462 -19.68 -18.70 26.38
C ALA A 462 -19.54 -20.23 26.59
N GLU A 463 -19.27 -20.66 27.83
CA GLU A 463 -19.10 -22.06 28.22
C GLU A 463 -20.38 -22.67 28.81
N LEU A 464 -21.26 -21.82 29.36
CA LEU A 464 -22.54 -22.23 29.92
C LEU A 464 -23.55 -22.62 28.82
N ARG A 465 -23.47 -23.86 28.34
CA ARG A 465 -24.63 -24.53 27.72
C ARG A 465 -25.60 -24.92 28.82
N LEU A 466 -26.48 -24.01 29.23
CA LEU A 466 -27.56 -24.37 30.15
C LEU A 466 -28.48 -25.40 29.47
N PRO A 467 -28.54 -26.67 29.93
CA PRO A 467 -29.52 -27.62 29.44
C PRO A 467 -30.90 -27.13 29.90
N GLY A 468 -31.80 -26.84 28.96
CA GLY A 468 -33.20 -26.52 29.27
C GLY A 468 -33.58 -25.04 29.38
N VAL A 469 -32.65 -24.10 29.18
CA VAL A 469 -33.03 -22.67 29.04
C VAL A 469 -33.17 -22.32 27.57
N SER A 470 -34.35 -22.60 27.01
CA SER A 470 -34.83 -21.82 25.87
C SER A 470 -34.95 -20.38 26.37
N VAL A 471 -33.99 -19.53 26.01
CA VAL A 471 -34.09 -18.08 26.22
C VAL A 471 -35.45 -17.68 25.64
N LEU A 472 -36.35 -17.23 26.51
CA LEU A 472 -37.67 -16.70 26.16
C LEU A 472 -37.47 -15.42 25.35
N ALA A 473 -37.12 -15.57 24.08
CA ALA A 473 -37.10 -14.52 23.08
C ALA A 473 -38.10 -14.88 21.99
N ARG A 474 -39.37 -15.00 22.38
CA ARG A 474 -40.48 -14.74 21.47
C ARG A 474 -41.29 -13.61 22.08
N PRO A 475 -41.39 -12.43 21.43
CA PRO A 475 -42.45 -11.50 21.76
C PRO A 475 -43.75 -12.26 21.48
N ARG A 476 -44.54 -12.54 22.52
CA ARG A 476 -45.93 -12.96 22.31
C ARG A 476 -46.62 -11.80 21.61
N ARG A 477 -46.86 -11.94 20.30
CA ARG A 477 -47.90 -11.15 19.63
C ARG A 477 -49.21 -11.49 20.32
N PHE A 478 -49.73 -10.58 21.14
CA PHE A 478 -51.14 -10.59 21.45
C PHE A 478 -51.88 -10.38 20.13
N ARG A 479 -52.57 -11.43 19.68
CA ARG A 479 -53.64 -11.27 18.71
C ARG A 479 -54.78 -10.63 19.49
N ASP A 480 -55.06 -9.37 19.20
CA ASP A 480 -56.39 -8.84 19.46
C ASP A 480 -57.40 -9.71 18.73
N ARG A 481 -58.33 -10.25 19.50
CA ARG A 481 -59.58 -10.85 19.03
C ARG A 481 -60.72 -10.06 19.65
N SER A 482 -61.26 -9.15 18.87
CA SER A 482 -62.60 -8.57 18.92
C SER A 482 -62.85 -8.12 17.48
N ASN A 483 -63.75 -8.68 16.67
CA ASN A 483 -65.20 -8.84 16.85
C ASN A 483 -65.83 -7.78 17.74
#